data_AF-A0A7X9CAU7-F1
#
_entry.id   AF-A0A7X9CAU7-F1
#
_cell.length_a   1.000
_cell.length_b   1.000
_cell.length_c   1.000
_cell.angle_alpha   90.00
_cell.angle_beta   90.00
_cell.angle_gamma   90.00
#
_symmetry.space_group_name_H-M   'P 1'
#
loop_
_entity.id
_entity.type
_entity.pdbx_description
1 polymer ?
#
loop_
_entity_poly.entity_id
_entity_poly.type
_entity_poly.pdbx_seq_one_letter_code
_entity_poly.pdbx_strand_id
1 'polypeptide(L)'
;MTQSHRFNPPPNWPEPPHDGWLPPADFRPQAHWGPVPAGWRLWLKGRSTGRGEAPLQSSEDVPASGARPRSRVAQYPVAVLNPGMWAENHLQAEDYGFPPAKRRSSRPRLRLGVTIAVTVLGFVTAALTAIMFVMLVDFAVEDLPGMVEEPAGHLHQVVSGAEAVTASAVAG
;
A
#
# COMPACT_ATOMS: atom_id res chain seq x y z
N MET A 1 11.01 16.51 64.56
CA MET A 1 11.46 15.52 63.56
C MET A 1 12.41 16.24 62.60
N THR A 2 13.72 16.17 62.82
CA THR A 2 14.71 16.81 61.95
C THR A 2 14.88 15.97 60.69
N GLN A 3 14.56 16.51 59.51
CA GLN A 3 14.79 15.83 58.24
C GLN A 3 16.30 15.60 58.08
N SER A 4 16.73 14.34 57.96
CA SER A 4 18.14 13.99 57.73
C SER A 4 18.53 14.35 56.30
N HIS A 5 19.19 15.48 56.07
CA HIS A 5 19.72 15.84 54.76
C HIS A 5 21.08 15.15 54.55
N ARG A 6 21.25 14.41 53.45
CA ARG A 6 22.51 13.76 53.06
C ARG A 6 23.28 14.68 52.11
N PHE A 7 24.57 14.89 52.39
CA PHE A 7 25.48 15.63 51.52
C PHE A 7 25.82 14.81 50.26
N ASN A 8 25.83 15.45 49.08
CA ASN A 8 26.07 14.83 47.77
C ASN A 8 27.08 15.66 46.96
N PRO A 9 28.40 15.45 47.15
CA PRO A 9 29.42 16.21 46.45
C PRO A 9 29.45 15.87 44.95
N PRO A 10 29.71 16.84 44.06
CA PRO A 10 30.00 16.62 42.64
C PRO A 10 31.21 15.69 42.42
N PRO A 11 31.33 15.05 41.24
CA PRO A 11 32.44 14.14 40.94
C PRO A 11 33.84 14.78 41.02
N ASN A 12 33.94 16.09 40.80
CA ASN A 12 35.20 16.84 40.83
C ASN A 12 35.60 17.32 42.24
N TRP A 13 34.76 17.06 43.24
CA TRP A 13 35.01 17.47 44.63
C TRP A 13 35.61 16.31 45.42
N PRO A 14 36.35 16.60 46.50
CA PRO A 14 36.86 15.55 47.38
C PRO A 14 35.71 14.75 48.01
N GLU A 15 35.94 13.46 48.21
CA GLU A 15 35.00 12.58 48.90
C GLU A 15 34.87 12.97 50.39
N PRO A 16 33.67 12.90 50.99
CA PRO A 16 33.50 13.23 52.39
C PRO A 16 34.23 12.23 53.30
N PRO A 17 34.65 12.62 54.52
CA PRO A 17 35.41 11.75 55.41
C PRO A 17 34.72 10.44 55.80
N HIS A 18 33.38 10.44 55.85
CA HIS A 18 32.59 9.25 56.14
C HIS A 18 31.18 9.39 55.52
N ASP A 19 30.48 8.27 55.37
CA ASP A 19 29.09 8.28 54.90
C ASP A 19 28.20 9.06 55.89
N GLY A 20 27.25 9.82 55.36
CA GLY A 20 26.40 10.71 56.16
C GLY A 20 27.11 11.92 56.79
N TRP A 21 28.33 12.27 56.36
CA TRP A 21 29.00 13.49 56.81
C TRP A 21 28.16 14.73 56.54
N LEU A 22 28.07 15.57 57.56
CA LEU A 22 27.43 16.88 57.50
C LEU A 22 28.51 17.96 57.61
N PRO A 23 28.60 18.88 56.63
CA PRO A 23 29.51 20.00 56.75
C PRO A 23 29.19 20.87 57.98
N PRO A 24 30.22 21.47 58.60
CA PRO A 24 30.05 22.53 59.58
C PRO A 24 29.20 23.69 59.02
N ALA A 25 28.55 24.47 59.90
CA ALA A 25 27.71 25.61 59.50
C ALA A 25 28.46 26.63 58.62
N ASP A 26 29.77 26.79 58.82
CA ASP A 26 30.62 27.73 58.08
C ASP A 26 31.26 27.12 56.82
N PHE A 27 30.83 25.93 56.39
CA PHE A 27 31.40 25.26 55.24
C PHE A 27 31.22 26.07 53.95
N ARG A 28 32.33 26.27 53.24
CA ARG A 28 32.36 26.86 51.91
C ARG A 28 33.19 25.99 50.98
N PRO A 29 32.74 25.73 49.74
CA PRO A 29 33.55 25.01 48.77
C PRO A 29 34.78 25.83 48.42
N GLN A 30 35.94 25.18 48.40
CA GLN A 30 37.19 25.83 48.04
C GLN A 30 37.23 26.11 46.53
N ALA A 31 37.82 27.24 46.13
CA ALA A 31 37.80 27.68 44.72
C ALA A 31 38.41 26.66 43.75
N HIS A 32 39.38 25.86 44.21
CA HIS A 32 40.05 24.86 43.39
C HIS A 32 39.24 23.57 43.15
N TRP A 33 38.12 23.35 43.86
CA TRP A 33 37.23 22.20 43.61
C TRP A 33 36.35 22.38 42.37
N GLY A 34 36.32 23.60 41.82
CA GLY A 34 35.51 23.96 40.68
C GLY A 34 34.04 24.21 41.04
N PRO A 35 33.29 24.82 40.10
CA PRO A 35 31.90 25.19 40.33
C PRO A 35 30.99 23.97 40.43
N VAL A 36 29.88 24.12 41.15
CA VAL A 36 28.80 23.14 41.18
C VAL A 36 28.13 23.10 39.80
N PRO A 37 28.00 21.93 39.14
CA PRO A 37 27.32 21.81 37.86
C PRO A 37 25.87 22.30 37.91
N ALA A 38 25.37 22.81 36.78
CA ALA A 38 23.99 23.27 36.69
C ALA A 38 22.99 22.14 37.02
N GLY A 39 22.02 22.43 37.88
CA GLY A 39 21.01 21.45 38.32
C GLY A 39 21.49 20.46 39.39
N TRP A 40 22.74 20.53 39.85
CA TRP A 40 23.26 19.65 40.89
C TRP A 40 22.68 19.98 42.27
N ARG A 41 22.23 18.96 42.99
CA ARG A 41 21.66 19.08 44.34
C ARG A 41 22.66 18.54 45.36
N LEU A 42 23.32 19.45 46.07
CA LEU A 42 24.25 19.13 47.17
C LEU A 42 23.56 18.47 48.36
N TRP A 43 22.27 18.71 48.52
CA TRP A 43 21.48 18.21 49.65
C TRP A 43 20.36 17.31 49.15
N LEU A 44 20.51 16.03 49.42
CA LEU A 44 19.46 15.04 49.19
C LEU A 44 18.62 14.95 50.47
N LYS A 45 17.30 15.01 50.33
CA LYS A 45 16.43 14.66 51.45
C LYS A 45 16.68 13.18 51.75
N GLY A 46 17.00 12.86 52.99
CA GLY A 46 17.17 11.50 53.46
C GLY A 46 15.97 10.70 53.01
N ARG A 47 16.24 9.60 52.31
CA ARG A 47 15.20 8.70 51.83
C ARG A 47 14.43 8.27 53.07
N SER A 48 13.16 8.68 53.19
CA SER A 48 12.24 7.85 53.95
C SER A 48 12.38 6.46 53.33
N THR A 49 12.69 5.45 54.13
CA THR A 49 12.66 4.04 53.71
C THR A 49 11.25 3.57 53.37
N GLY A 50 10.31 4.50 53.19
CA GLY A 50 9.12 4.26 52.43
C GLY A 50 9.53 3.87 51.02
N ARG A 51 9.07 2.70 50.59
CA ARG A 51 8.79 2.36 49.20
C ARG A 51 7.86 3.45 48.65
N GLY A 52 8.44 4.62 48.41
CA GLY A 52 7.79 5.72 47.73
C GLY A 52 7.69 5.26 46.30
N GLU A 53 6.46 4.99 45.92
CA GLU A 53 6.00 4.84 44.55
C GLU A 53 6.90 5.67 43.63
N ALA A 54 7.59 5.00 42.70
CA ALA A 54 8.45 5.71 41.76
C ALA A 54 7.59 6.79 41.07
N PRO A 55 8.08 8.01 40.80
CA PRO A 55 7.31 9.03 40.09
C PRO A 55 6.71 8.55 38.74
N LEU A 56 7.23 7.44 38.21
CA LEU A 56 6.74 6.73 37.04
C LEU A 56 5.41 5.99 37.26
N GLN A 57 5.10 5.53 38.48
CA GLN A 57 3.82 4.86 38.78
C GLN A 57 2.67 5.88 38.87
N SER A 58 2.92 7.11 39.33
CA SER A 58 1.95 8.21 39.22
C SER A 58 1.71 8.69 37.80
N SER A 59 2.53 8.26 36.82
CA SER A 59 2.36 8.56 35.40
C SER A 59 1.75 7.41 34.60
N GLU A 60 1.37 6.28 35.23
CA GLU A 60 0.68 5.18 34.54
C GLU A 60 -0.69 5.60 33.99
N ASP A 61 -1.30 6.66 34.55
CA ASP A 61 -2.59 7.21 34.12
C ASP A 61 -2.50 8.30 33.06
N VAL A 62 -1.30 8.71 32.64
CA VAL A 62 -1.11 9.71 31.57
C VAL A 62 -0.41 9.05 30.39
N PRO A 63 -1.16 8.60 29.37
CA PRO A 63 -0.56 7.94 28.23
C PRO A 63 0.24 8.98 27.42
N ALA A 64 1.57 8.89 27.46
CA ALA A 64 2.46 9.68 26.59
C ALA A 64 2.18 9.44 25.08
N SER A 65 1.43 8.39 24.74
CA SER A 65 1.09 7.98 23.37
C SER A 65 -0.40 8.06 23.03
N GLY A 66 -1.28 8.55 23.92
CA GLY A 66 -2.74 8.49 23.70
C GLY A 66 -3.33 7.07 23.60
N ALA A 67 -2.52 6.04 23.83
CA ALA A 67 -2.96 4.65 23.90
C ALA A 67 -3.68 4.41 25.24
N ARG A 68 -4.91 3.90 25.18
CA ARG A 68 -5.71 3.59 26.38
C ARG A 68 -5.08 2.39 27.12
N PRO A 69 -4.93 2.43 28.45
CA PRO A 69 -4.50 1.26 29.22
C PRO A 69 -5.47 0.09 28.98
N ARG A 70 -4.99 -1.01 28.39
CA ARG A 70 -5.77 -2.26 28.25
C ARG A 70 -5.53 -3.16 29.46
N SER A 71 -6.55 -3.95 29.81
CA SER A 71 -6.46 -4.99 30.84
C SER A 71 -5.33 -5.98 30.54
N ARG A 72 -4.66 -6.48 31.59
CA ARG A 72 -3.56 -7.44 31.47
C ARG A 72 -4.02 -8.64 30.64
N VAL A 73 -3.31 -8.89 29.55
CA VAL A 73 -3.58 -9.98 28.62
C VAL A 73 -3.34 -11.32 29.32
N ALA A 74 -4.41 -12.12 29.46
CA ALA A 74 -4.33 -13.45 30.08
C ALA A 74 -3.75 -14.53 29.13
N GLN A 75 -3.87 -14.32 27.81
CA GLN A 75 -3.41 -15.21 26.76
C GLN A 75 -2.73 -14.40 25.66
N TYR A 76 -1.45 -14.66 25.39
CA TYR A 76 -0.70 -13.91 24.37
C TYR A 76 -1.36 -14.03 22.99
N PRO A 77 -1.50 -12.92 22.24
CA PRO A 77 -2.36 -12.91 21.07
C PRO A 77 -1.75 -13.49 19.79
N VAL A 78 -0.59 -14.12 19.94
CA VAL A 78 0.24 -14.56 18.86
C VAL A 78 0.92 -15.85 19.29
N ALA A 79 0.59 -16.94 18.59
CA ALA A 79 1.28 -18.21 18.72
C ALA A 79 2.34 -18.32 17.63
N VAL A 80 3.60 -18.52 18.01
CA VAL A 80 4.71 -18.77 17.08
C VAL A 80 4.77 -20.27 16.81
N LEU A 81 4.60 -20.68 15.56
CA LEU A 81 4.81 -22.08 15.18
C LEU A 81 6.29 -22.35 14.90
N ASN A 82 6.94 -21.44 14.16
CA ASN A 82 8.36 -21.50 13.77
C ASN A 82 8.97 -20.09 13.78
N PRO A 83 10.32 -19.93 13.81
CA PRO A 83 10.96 -18.63 13.66
C PRO A 83 10.49 -17.96 12.36
N GLY A 84 9.81 -16.82 12.48
CA GLY A 84 9.24 -16.09 11.35
C GLY A 84 7.88 -16.60 10.84
N MET A 85 7.31 -17.65 11.44
CA MET A 85 5.98 -18.18 11.10
C MET A 85 5.06 -18.19 12.32
N TRP A 86 4.00 -17.40 12.24
CA TRP A 86 2.97 -17.28 13.28
C TRP A 86 1.78 -18.18 12.89
N ALA A 87 1.30 -19.01 13.82
CA ALA A 87 0.17 -19.92 13.58
C ALA A 87 -1.14 -19.12 13.42
N GLU A 88 -1.37 -18.19 14.35
CA GLU A 88 -2.54 -17.33 14.38
C GLU A 88 -2.11 -15.97 14.94
N ASN A 89 -2.30 -14.91 14.16
CA ASN A 89 -2.05 -13.53 14.57
C ASN A 89 -3.39 -12.82 14.62
N HIS A 90 -3.91 -12.66 15.84
CA HIS A 90 -5.18 -12.00 16.09
C HIS A 90 -4.97 -10.64 16.78
N LEU A 91 -3.80 -10.03 16.56
CA LEU A 91 -3.57 -8.62 16.89
C LEU A 91 -4.53 -7.78 16.03
N GLN A 92 -5.40 -7.02 16.70
CA GLN A 92 -6.27 -6.08 16.03
C GLN A 92 -5.43 -4.90 15.51
N ALA A 93 -5.95 -4.11 14.57
CA ALA A 93 -5.22 -2.97 14.00
C ALA A 93 -4.77 -1.96 15.07
N GLU A 94 -5.47 -1.91 16.20
CA GLU A 94 -5.15 -1.04 17.33
C GLU A 94 -3.96 -1.53 18.19
N ASP A 95 -3.56 -2.80 18.08
CA ASP A 95 -2.45 -3.38 18.87
C ASP A 95 -1.07 -3.07 18.30
N TYR A 96 -1.01 -2.71 17.01
CA TYR A 96 0.25 -2.45 16.34
C TYR A 96 0.86 -1.07 16.68
N GLY A 97 0.12 -0.18 17.37
CA GLY A 97 0.58 1.18 17.66
C GLY A 97 0.75 2.07 16.43
N PHE A 98 0.45 1.54 15.23
CA PHE A 98 0.47 2.26 13.97
C PHE A 98 -0.96 2.53 13.53
N PRO A 99 -1.25 3.71 12.95
CA PRO A 99 -2.55 3.97 12.37
C PRO A 99 -2.87 2.90 11.31
N PRO A 100 -4.15 2.51 11.16
CA PRO A 100 -4.55 1.47 10.22
C PRO A 100 -3.97 1.76 8.84
N ALA A 101 -3.43 0.73 8.19
CA ALA A 101 -2.80 0.87 6.88
C ALA A 101 -3.76 1.61 5.93
N LYS A 102 -3.31 2.77 5.43
CA LYS A 102 -4.12 3.60 4.52
C LYS A 102 -4.52 2.74 3.33
N ARG A 103 -5.82 2.50 3.13
CA ARG A 103 -6.33 1.70 2.00
C ARG A 103 -5.73 2.23 0.70
N ARG A 104 -4.83 1.45 0.10
CA ARG A 104 -4.28 1.77 -1.22
C ARG A 104 -5.38 1.52 -2.24
N SER A 105 -5.96 2.60 -2.76
CA SER A 105 -6.83 2.50 -3.92
C SER A 105 -5.99 2.05 -5.12
N SER A 106 -6.36 0.92 -5.70
CA SER A 106 -5.79 0.45 -6.97
C SER A 106 -6.17 1.47 -8.03
N ARG A 107 -5.19 2.23 -8.54
CA ARG A 107 -5.45 3.15 -9.64
C ARG A 107 -5.86 2.31 -10.85
N PRO A 108 -7.04 2.55 -11.45
CA PRO A 108 -7.48 1.78 -12.60
C PRO A 108 -6.43 1.93 -13.71
N ARG A 109 -5.96 0.79 -14.25
CA ARG A 109 -4.98 0.74 -15.34
C ARG A 109 -5.67 1.10 -16.66
N LEU A 110 -6.26 2.29 -16.73
CA LEU A 110 -7.11 2.73 -17.83
C LEU A 110 -6.38 2.65 -19.17
N ARG A 111 -5.07 2.98 -19.19
CA ARG A 111 -4.21 2.85 -20.37
C ARG A 111 -4.09 1.41 -20.86
N LEU A 112 -3.96 0.43 -19.96
CA LEU A 112 -3.86 -0.98 -20.32
C LEU A 112 -5.18 -1.51 -20.90
N GLY A 113 -6.32 -1.12 -20.30
CA GLY A 113 -7.64 -1.48 -20.83
C GLY A 113 -7.87 -0.90 -22.23
N VAL A 114 -7.49 0.36 -22.44
CA VAL A 114 -7.58 1.01 -23.77
C VAL A 114 -6.68 0.31 -24.79
N THR A 115 -5.44 -0.05 -24.45
CA THR A 115 -4.56 -0.76 -25.39
C THR A 115 -5.12 -2.11 -25.80
N ILE A 116 -5.67 -2.89 -24.85
CA ILE A 116 -6.27 -4.19 -25.16
C ILE A 116 -7.49 -4.01 -26.09
N ALA A 117 -8.34 -3.02 -25.81
CA ALA A 117 -9.52 -2.74 -26.63
C ALA A 117 -9.15 -2.36 -28.07
N VAL A 118 -8.14 -1.49 -28.26
CA VAL A 118 -7.67 -1.09 -29.60
C VAL A 118 -7.08 -2.29 -30.36
N THR A 119 -6.30 -3.14 -29.68
CA THR A 119 -5.72 -4.35 -30.31
C THR A 119 -6.82 -5.32 -30.76
N VAL A 120 -7.81 -5.59 -29.90
CA VAL A 120 -8.95 -6.45 -30.23
C VAL A 120 -9.74 -5.89 -31.41
N LEU A 121 -10.01 -4.58 -31.41
CA LEU A 121 -10.71 -3.92 -32.51
C LEU A 121 -9.96 -4.08 -33.83
N GLY A 122 -8.64 -3.88 -33.84
CA GLY A 122 -7.81 -4.08 -35.03
C GLY A 122 -7.87 -5.51 -35.57
N PHE A 123 -7.79 -6.52 -34.70
CA PHE A 123 -7.93 -7.92 -35.10
C PHE A 123 -9.32 -8.23 -35.68
N VAL A 124 -10.38 -7.70 -35.07
CA VAL A 124 -11.75 -7.89 -35.58
C VAL A 124 -11.91 -7.25 -36.95
N THR A 125 -11.40 -6.02 -37.15
CA THR A 125 -11.45 -5.35 -38.45
C THR A 125 -10.68 -6.15 -39.51
N ALA A 126 -9.48 -6.64 -39.20
CA ALA A 126 -8.69 -7.44 -40.12
C ALA A 126 -9.34 -8.79 -40.47
N ALA A 127 -10.02 -9.43 -39.50
CA ALA A 127 -10.76 -10.66 -39.76
C ALA A 127 -11.98 -10.40 -40.65
N LEU A 128 -12.73 -9.32 -40.39
CA LEU A 128 -13.87 -8.94 -41.21
C LEU A 128 -13.47 -8.60 -42.64
N THR A 129 -12.36 -7.90 -42.84
CA THR A 129 -11.88 -7.60 -44.20
C THR A 129 -11.46 -8.86 -44.94
N ALA A 130 -10.80 -9.82 -44.28
CA ALA A 130 -10.46 -11.10 -44.87
C ALA A 130 -11.71 -11.92 -45.24
N ILE A 131 -12.70 -11.98 -44.35
CA ILE A 131 -13.99 -12.66 -44.61
C ILE A 131 -14.70 -12.01 -45.80
N MET A 132 -14.81 -10.68 -45.81
CA MET A 132 -15.41 -9.94 -46.94
C MET A 132 -14.70 -10.19 -48.25
N PHE A 133 -13.36 -10.28 -48.24
CA PHE A 133 -12.61 -10.60 -49.44
C PHE A 133 -12.89 -12.01 -49.94
N VAL A 134 -12.94 -13.01 -49.05
CA VAL A 134 -13.29 -14.39 -49.44
C VAL A 134 -14.70 -14.44 -50.01
N MET A 135 -15.69 -13.82 -49.35
CA MET A 135 -17.07 -13.76 -49.85
C MET A 135 -17.17 -13.06 -51.22
N LEU A 136 -16.37 -12.01 -51.44
CA LEU A 136 -16.32 -11.31 -52.73
C LEU A 136 -15.74 -12.20 -53.84
N VAL A 137 -14.66 -12.94 -53.56
CA VAL A 137 -14.02 -13.83 -54.53
C VAL A 137 -14.93 -15.00 -54.87
N ASP A 138 -15.56 -15.60 -53.86
CA ASP A 138 -16.52 -16.68 -54.01
C ASP A 138 -17.68 -16.25 -54.93
N PHE A 139 -18.30 -15.10 -54.62
CA PHE A 139 -19.33 -14.49 -55.46
C PHE A 139 -18.84 -14.22 -56.90
N ALA A 140 -17.61 -13.71 -57.06
CA ALA A 140 -17.05 -13.41 -58.37
C ALA A 140 -16.80 -14.66 -59.23
N VAL A 141 -16.54 -15.81 -58.59
CA VAL A 141 -16.26 -17.08 -59.27
C VAL A 141 -17.55 -17.86 -59.55
N GLU A 142 -18.46 -17.94 -58.58
CA GLU A 142 -19.63 -18.82 -58.67
C GLU A 142 -20.88 -18.11 -59.22
N ASP A 143 -21.17 -16.90 -58.75
CA ASP A 143 -22.45 -16.23 -59.03
C ASP A 143 -22.35 -15.21 -60.19
N LEU A 144 -21.22 -14.50 -60.29
CA LEU A 144 -21.03 -13.44 -61.29
C LEU A 144 -21.15 -13.95 -62.73
N PRO A 145 -20.59 -15.11 -63.13
CA PRO A 145 -20.71 -15.60 -64.50
C PRO A 145 -22.18 -15.83 -64.91
N GLY A 146 -22.98 -16.44 -64.03
CA GLY A 146 -24.41 -16.68 -64.30
C GLY A 146 -25.21 -15.37 -64.46
N MET A 147 -24.92 -14.37 -63.62
CA MET A 147 -25.57 -13.05 -63.72
C MET A 147 -25.18 -12.25 -64.97
N VAL A 148 -23.98 -12.47 -65.52
CA VAL A 148 -23.49 -11.79 -66.74
C VAL A 148 -23.93 -12.54 -68.00
N GLU A 149 -24.10 -13.86 -67.95
CA GLU A 149 -24.52 -14.67 -69.09
C GLU A 149 -26.04 -14.64 -69.37
N GLU A 150 -26.90 -14.51 -68.34
CA GLU A 150 -28.35 -14.34 -68.53
C GLU A 150 -28.73 -13.20 -69.50
N PRO A 151 -28.23 -11.95 -69.34
CA PRO A 151 -28.57 -10.87 -70.27
C PRO A 151 -27.96 -11.09 -71.67
N ALA A 152 -26.83 -11.77 -71.79
CA ALA A 152 -26.19 -12.06 -73.08
C ALA A 152 -26.96 -13.13 -73.87
N GLY A 153 -27.49 -14.16 -73.20
CA GLY A 153 -28.32 -15.21 -73.80
C GLY A 153 -29.62 -14.64 -74.38
N HIS A 154 -30.29 -13.73 -73.67
CA HIS A 154 -31.50 -13.07 -74.16
C HIS A 154 -31.24 -12.21 -75.41
N LEU A 155 -30.14 -11.47 -75.45
CA LEU A 155 -29.77 -10.66 -76.62
C LEU A 155 -29.44 -11.54 -77.82
N HIS A 156 -28.72 -12.65 -77.62
CA HIS A 156 -28.39 -13.56 -78.71
C HIS A 156 -29.63 -14.29 -79.24
N GLN A 157 -30.57 -14.68 -78.37
CA GLN A 157 -31.83 -15.30 -78.76
C GLN A 157 -32.72 -14.33 -79.55
N VAL A 158 -32.78 -13.05 -79.16
CA VAL A 158 -33.53 -12.01 -79.88
C VAL A 158 -32.94 -11.75 -81.27
N VAL A 159 -31.60 -11.66 -81.37
CA VAL A 159 -30.91 -11.47 -82.66
C VAL A 159 -31.08 -12.68 -83.58
N SER A 160 -30.87 -13.90 -83.07
CA SER A 160 -31.02 -15.13 -83.86
C SER A 160 -32.48 -15.37 -84.28
N GLY A 161 -33.45 -14.99 -83.43
CA GLY A 161 -34.87 -15.01 -83.78
C GLY A 161 -35.22 -14.02 -84.90
N ALA A 162 -34.61 -12.83 -84.90
CA ALA A 162 -34.80 -11.85 -85.97
C ALA A 162 -34.18 -12.29 -87.31
N GLU A 163 -33.01 -12.93 -87.29
CA GLU A 163 -32.41 -13.51 -88.50
C GLU A 163 -33.22 -14.68 -89.07
N ALA A 164 -33.79 -15.55 -88.22
CA ALA A 164 -34.63 -16.65 -88.67
C ALA A 164 -35.93 -16.17 -89.34
N VAL A 165 -36.54 -15.10 -88.83
CA VAL A 165 -37.76 -14.49 -89.41
C VAL A 165 -37.46 -13.84 -90.76
N THR A 166 -36.32 -13.15 -90.89
CA THR A 166 -35.90 -12.54 -92.16
C THR A 166 -35.49 -13.58 -93.21
N ALA A 167 -34.83 -14.68 -92.81
CA ALA A 167 -34.53 -15.80 -93.70
C ALA A 167 -35.80 -16.52 -94.20
N SER A 168 -36.81 -16.70 -93.34
CA SER A 168 -38.10 -17.29 -93.74
C SER A 168 -38.91 -16.40 -94.68
N ALA A 169 -38.74 -15.07 -94.61
CA ALA A 169 -39.42 -14.11 -95.49
C ALA A 169 -38.79 -14.00 -96.89
N VAL A 170 -37.54 -14.43 -97.06
CA VAL A 170 -36.82 -14.42 -98.35
C VAL A 170 -37.02 -15.73 -99.13
N ALA A 171 -37.46 -16.80 -98.48
CA ALA A 171 -37.60 -18.14 -99.07
C ALA A 171 -39.04 -18.52 -99.50
N GLY A 172 -40.01 -17.59 -99.41
CA GLY A 172 -41.40 -17.78 -99.84
C GLY A 172 -41.81 -16.82 -100.94
#